data_AF-A0AAE2MQH6-F1
#
_entry.id   AF-A0AAE2MQH6-F1
#
_cell.length_a   1.000
_cell.length_b   1.000
_cell.length_c   1.000
_cell.angle_alpha   90.00
_cell.angle_beta   90.00
_cell.angle_gamma   90.00
#
_symmetry.space_group_name_H-M   'P 1'
#
loop_
_entity.id
_entity.type
_entity.pdbx_description
1 polymer ?
#
loop_
_entity_poly.entity_id
_entity_poly.type
_entity_poly.pdbx_seq_one_letter_code
_entity_poly.pdbx_strand_id
1 'polypeptide(L)' 'MATLSAIRCSPAIKAFHKRLRNAGKPPKVALVAAMRKLIIMINTILRRQTPWSEPQQHGC' A
#
# COMPACT_ATOMS: atom_id res chain seq x y z
N MET A 1 -10.47 1.12 10.90
CA MET A 1 -9.07 1.30 10.45
C MET A 1 -8.86 0.61 9.10
N ALA A 2 -8.86 1.34 7.98
CA ALA A 2 -8.77 0.76 6.63
C ALA A 2 -7.39 0.19 6.28
N THR A 3 -6.32 0.76 6.81
CA THR A 3 -4.93 0.32 6.55
C THR A 3 -4.63 -1.06 7.12
N LEU A 4 -5.19 -1.40 8.28
CA LEU A 4 -5.03 -2.73 8.87
C LEU A 4 -5.68 -3.80 8.00
N SER A 5 -6.88 -3.52 7.49
CA SER A 5 -7.56 -4.39 6.52
C SER A 5 -6.74 -4.51 5.23
N ALA A 6 -6.20 -3.40 4.71
CA ALA A 6 -5.37 -3.39 3.52
C ALA A 6 -4.03 -4.16 3.70
N ILE A 7 -3.42 -4.11 4.89
CA ILE A 7 -2.23 -4.90 5.23
C ILE A 7 -2.56 -6.41 5.31
N ARG A 8 -3.79 -6.77 5.71
CA ARG A 8 -4.23 -8.16 5.80
C ARG A 8 -4.65 -8.73 4.44
N CYS A 9 -5.43 -7.97 3.67
CA CYS A 9 -6.00 -8.40 2.39
C CYS A 9 -5.05 -8.23 1.21
N SER A 10 -4.07 -7.31 1.28
CA SER A 10 -3.16 -7.04 0.16
C SER A 10 -1.70 -7.35 0.52
N PRO A 11 -1.11 -8.44 -0.04
CA PRO A 11 0.28 -8.80 0.23
C PRO A 11 1.27 -7.72 -0.21
N ALA A 12 0.94 -6.94 -1.25
CA ALA A 12 1.74 -5.82 -1.72
C ALA A 12 1.91 -4.71 -0.65
N ILE A 13 0.84 -4.38 0.08
CA ILE A 13 0.87 -3.34 1.12
C ILE A 13 1.58 -3.86 2.37
N LYS A 14 1.40 -5.14 2.70
CA LYS A 14 2.14 -5.82 3.78
C LYS A 14 3.65 -5.81 3.54
N ALA A 15 4.09 -6.17 2.33
CA ALA A 15 5.51 -6.16 1.96
C ALA A 15 6.10 -4.75 2.03
N PHE A 16 5.37 -3.75 1.55
CA PHE A 16 5.78 -2.35 1.62
C PHE A 16 5.89 -1.85 3.08
N HIS A 17 4.88 -2.14 3.91
CA HIS A 17 4.91 -1.81 5.33
C HIS A 17 6.10 -2.50 6.04
N LYS A 18 6.36 -3.79 5.75
CA LYS A 18 7.50 -4.52 6.29
C LYS A 18 8.85 -3.93 5.85
N ARG A 19 9.00 -3.55 4.58
CA ARG A 19 10.20 -2.85 4.08
C ARG A 19 10.43 -1.52 4.80
N LEU A 20 9.39 -0.73 5.04
CA LEU A 20 9.52 0.51 5.81
C LEU A 20 9.92 0.27 7.27
N ARG A 21 9.35 -0.76 7.91
CA ARG A 21 9.70 -1.14 9.28
C ARG A 21 11.15 -1.65 9.39
N ASN A 22 11.58 -2.46 8.42
CA ASN A 22 12.96 -2.94 8.33
C ASN A 22 13.96 -1.80 8.09
N ALA A 23 13.55 -0.74 7.40
CA ALA A 23 14.34 0.47 7.22
C ALA A 23 14.40 1.38 8.46
N GLY A 24 13.95 0.92 9.63
CA GLY A 24 14.00 1.66 10.90
C GLY A 24 12.96 2.78 11.03
N LYS A 25 11.98 2.87 10.13
CA LYS A 25 11.04 4.00 10.11
C LYS A 25 10.00 3.88 11.24
N PRO A 26 9.55 5.01 11.82
CA PRO A 26 8.52 5.01 12.83
C PRO A 26 7.23 4.32 12.34
N PRO A 27 6.53 3.57 13.20
CA PRO A 27 5.33 2.82 12.82
C PRO A 27 4.24 3.71 12.22
N LYS A 28 4.10 4.93 12.72
CA LYS A 28 3.15 5.93 12.19
C LYS A 28 3.46 6.30 10.74
N VAL A 29 4.73 6.49 10.39
CA VAL A 29 5.16 6.82 9.02
C VAL A 29 4.91 5.65 8.08
N ALA A 30 5.17 4.42 8.53
CA ALA A 30 4.89 3.22 7.76
C ALA A 30 3.38 3.06 7.46
N LEU A 31 2.52 3.35 8.43
CA LEU A 31 1.06 3.33 8.26
C LEU A 31 0.56 4.42 7.31
N VAL A 32 1.04 5.67 7.46
CA VAL A 32 0.65 6.78 6.58
C VAL A 32 1.12 6.53 5.14
N ALA A 33 2.32 6.00 4.94
CA ALA A 33 2.81 5.62 3.62
C ALA A 33 1.97 4.50 2.99
N ALA A 34 1.56 3.50 3.79
CA ALA A 34 0.67 2.43 3.34
C ALA A 34 -0.74 2.96 2.96
N MET A 35 -1.29 3.91 3.73
CA MET A 35 -2.55 4.60 3.41
C MET A 35 -2.47 5.32 2.07
N ARG A 36 -1.41 6.12 1.86
CA ARG A 36 -1.22 6.88 0.63
C ARG A 36 -1.14 5.96 -0.59
N LYS A 37 -0.45 4.83 -0.44
CA LYS A 37 -0.36 3.79 -1.49
C LYS A 37 -1.72 3.16 -1.83
N LEU A 38 -2.58 2.93 -0.83
CA LEU A 38 -3.95 2.44 -1.02
C LEU A 38 -4.83 3.47 -1.75
N ILE A 39 -4.81 4.73 -1.31
CA ILE A 39 -5.63 5.80 -1.90
C ILE A 39 -5.26 6.01 -3.37
N ILE A 40 -3.95 5.97 -3.69
CA ILE A 40 -3.48 6.08 -5.08
C ILE A 40 -4.06 4.94 -5.93
N MET A 41 -4.05 3.70 -5.44
CA MET A 41 -4.62 2.56 -6.20
C MET A 41 -6.11 2.74 -6.47
N ILE A 42 -6.87 3.09 -5.44
CA ILE A 42 -8.31 3.33 -5.57
C ILE A 42 -8.57 4.46 -6.57
N ASN A 43 -7.81 5.56 -6.47
CA ASN A 43 -7.91 6.68 -7.40
C ASN A 43 -7.53 6.27 -8.83
N THR A 44 -6.52 5.42 -9.02
CA THR A 44 -6.14 4.95 -10.36
C THR A 44 -7.20 4.06 -10.98
N ILE A 45 -7.85 3.19 -10.20
CA ILE A 45 -8.93 2.32 -10.67
C ILE A 45 -10.15 3.14 -11.03
N LEU A 46 -10.53 4.08 -10.16
CA LEU A 46 -11.65 4.98 -10.42
C LEU A 46 -11.43 5.81 -11.68
N ARG A 47 -10.22 6.33 -11.88
CA ARG A 47 -9.88 7.15 -13.06
C ARG A 47 -9.74 6.34 -14.35
N ARG A 48 -9.28 5.09 -14.29
CA ARG A 48 -9.05 4.25 -15.47
C ARG A 48 -10.22 3.34 -15.81
N GLN A 49 -11.20 3.20 -14.91
CA GLN A 49 -12.29 2.21 -14.99
C GLN A 49 -11.80 0.78 -15.28
N THR A 50 -10.53 0.51 -15.02
CA THR A 50 -9.92 -0.80 -15.23
C THR A 50 -10.11 -1.65 -13.99
N PRO A 51 -10.36 -2.97 -14.14
CA PRO A 51 -10.41 -3.87 -13.01
C PRO A 51 -9.09 -3.84 -12.22
N TRP A 52 -9.19 -4.12 -10.92
CA TRP A 52 -8.05 -4.14 -10.00
C TRP A 52 -6.94 -5.03 -10.58
N SER A 53 -5.83 -4.38 -10.95
CA SER A 53 -4.60 -5.06 -11.37
C SER A 53 -3.64 -5.05 -10.20
N GLU A 54 -3.11 -6.22 -9.83
CA GLU A 54 -2.25 -6.32 -8.65
C GLU A 54 -1.04 -5.37 -8.79
N PRO A 55 -0.73 -4.54 -7.77
CA PRO A 55 0.31 -3.54 -7.93
C PRO A 55 1.69 -4.19 -7.98
N GLN A 56 2.19 -4.42 -9.18
CA GLN A 56 3.56 -4.87 -9.44
C GLN A 56 4.52 -3.81 -8.92
N GLN A 57 5.35 -4.18 -7.94
CA GLN A 57 6.23 -3.24 -7.27
C GLN A 57 7.43 -2.98 -8.19
N HIS A 58 7.44 -1.84 -8.87
CA HIS A 58 8.68 -1.28 -9.41
C HIS A 58 9.58 -0.90 -8.22
N GLY A 59 10.38 -1.87 -7.78
CA GLY A 59 11.59 -1.64 -7.01
C GLY A 59 12.73 -1.37 -7.99
N CYS A 60 13.07 -0.10 -8.15
CA CYS A 60 14.46 0.30 -7.97
C CYS A 60 14.57 0.86 -6.54
#